data_AF-A0A2S5M488-F1
#
_entry.id   AF-A0A2S5M488-F1
#
_cell.length_a   1.000
_cell.length_b   1.000
_cell.length_c   1.000
_cell.angle_alpha   90.00
_cell.angle_beta   90.00
_cell.angle_gamma   90.00
#
_symmetry.space_group_name_H-M   'P 1'
#
loop_
_entity.id
_entity.type
_entity.pdbx_description
1 polymer ?
#
loop_
_entity_poly.entity_id
_entity_poly.type
_entity_poly.pdbx_seq_one_letter_code
_entity_poly.pdbx_strand_id
1 'polypeptide(L)'
;MVLLTLLTAALVLIVLLVVAIALVKISNVLRAIGGTPTSLLAKLRLGLRAIEQETGHLTPQAVRLNEGLSQIAGGLEGVDAHLTGTINAAVRQRLYQ
;
A
#
# COMPACT_ATOMS: atom_id res chain seq x y z
N MET A 1 51.56 -27.31 31.51
CA MET A 1 51.17 -25.88 31.53
C MET A 1 51.28 -25.24 30.16
N VAL A 2 52.47 -25.25 29.52
CA VAL A 2 52.68 -24.63 28.19
C VAL A 2 51.74 -25.14 27.08
N LEU A 3 51.47 -26.45 27.02
CA LEU A 3 50.56 -27.02 26.03
C LEU A 3 49.11 -26.51 26.20
N LEU A 4 48.62 -26.47 27.45
CA LEU A 4 47.26 -25.99 27.75
C LEU A 4 47.13 -24.50 27.45
N THR A 5 48.15 -23.68 27.76
CA THR A 5 48.13 -22.26 27.41
C THR A 5 48.15 -22.03 25.91
N LEU A 6 48.92 -22.81 25.14
CA LEU A 6 48.91 -22.73 23.67
C LEU A 6 47.55 -23.13 23.09
N LEU A 7 46.92 -24.20 23.61
CA LEU A 7 45.59 -24.62 23.18
C LEU A 7 44.52 -23.58 23.50
N THR A 8 44.55 -22.97 24.69
CA THR A 8 43.63 -21.90 25.06
C THR A 8 43.83 -20.66 24.20
N ALA A 9 45.09 -20.27 23.93
CA ALA A 9 45.39 -19.16 23.03
C ALA A 9 44.88 -19.43 21.60
N ALA A 10 45.09 -20.64 21.08
CA ALA A 10 44.56 -21.05 19.78
C ALA A 10 43.03 -21.03 19.75
N LEU A 11 42.37 -21.50 20.80
CA LEU A 11 40.91 -21.47 20.93
C LEU A 11 40.37 -20.03 20.89
N VAL A 12 40.98 -19.11 21.65
CA VAL A 12 40.59 -17.69 21.63
C VAL A 12 40.75 -17.09 20.23
N LEU A 13 41.85 -17.38 19.54
CA LEU A 13 42.06 -16.91 18.16
C LEU A 13 41.01 -17.45 17.18
N ILE A 14 40.64 -18.73 17.31
CA ILE A 14 39.58 -19.33 16.49
C ILE A 14 38.24 -18.62 16.74
N VAL A 15 37.88 -18.37 18.01
CA VAL A 15 36.65 -17.67 18.35
C VAL A 15 36.64 -16.26 17.76
N LEU A 16 37.72 -15.51 17.92
CA LEU A 16 37.84 -14.16 17.34
C LEU A 16 37.71 -14.18 15.81
N LEU A 17 38.32 -15.16 15.15
CA LEU A 17 38.23 -15.33 13.70
C LEU A 17 36.79 -15.62 13.25
N VAL A 18 36.08 -16.51 13.95
CA VAL A 18 34.67 -16.80 13.68
C VAL A 18 33.79 -15.56 13.83
N VAL A 19 33.99 -14.80 14.92
CA VAL A 19 33.27 -13.54 15.16
C VAL A 19 33.55 -12.53 14.05
N ALA A 20 34.81 -12.35 13.66
CA ALA A 20 35.18 -11.45 12.58
C ALA A 20 34.49 -11.82 11.25
N ILE A 21 34.48 -13.11 10.89
CA ILE A 21 33.78 -13.59 9.68
C ILE A 21 32.28 -13.29 9.78
N ALA A 22 31.65 -13.57 10.91
CA ALA A 22 30.23 -13.32 11.11
C ALA A 22 29.89 -11.83 10.95
N LEU A 23 30.69 -10.94 11.54
CA LEU A 23 30.50 -9.49 11.43
C LEU A 23 30.65 -8.99 10.00
N VAL A 24 31.63 -9.50 9.25
CA VAL A 24 31.80 -9.16 7.83
C VAL A 24 30.58 -9.59 7.02
N LYS A 25 30.07 -10.81 7.24
CA LYS A 25 28.86 -11.30 6.56
C LYS A 25 27.65 -10.42 6.86
N ILE A 26 27.43 -10.08 8.12
CA ILE A 26 26.34 -9.20 8.54
C ILE A 26 26.48 -7.81 7.90
N SER A 27 27.68 -7.22 7.93
CA SER A 27 27.93 -5.90 7.34
C SER A 27 27.61 -5.87 5.84
N ASN A 28 28.01 -6.91 5.10
CA ASN A 28 27.74 -7.01 3.66
C ASN A 28 26.24 -7.09 3.38
N VAL A 29 25.48 -7.86 4.17
CA VAL A 29 24.03 -7.94 4.05
C VAL A 29 23.38 -6.60 4.38
N LEU A 30 23.78 -5.93 5.46
CA LEU A 30 23.24 -4.62 5.83
C LEU A 30 23.46 -3.57 4.74
N ARG A 31 24.63 -3.57 4.07
CA ARG A 31 24.94 -2.66 2.95
C ARG A 31 24.07 -2.91 1.71
N ALA A 32 23.68 -4.17 1.47
CA ALA A 32 22.76 -4.51 0.39
C ALA A 32 21.32 -4.09 0.71
N ILE A 33 20.92 -4.20 1.98
CA ILE A 33 19.58 -3.81 2.44
C ILE A 33 19.42 -2.29 2.47
N GLY A 34 20.40 -1.57 3.02
CA GLY A 34 20.30 -0.13 3.27
C GLY A 34 21.62 0.63 3.26
N GLY A 35 21.53 1.95 3.38
CA GLY A 35 22.69 2.84 3.51
C GLY A 35 23.34 3.28 2.19
N THR A 36 22.87 2.79 1.05
CA THR A 36 23.34 3.22 -0.29
C THR A 36 22.15 3.53 -1.21
N PRO A 37 22.31 4.41 -2.22
CA PRO A 37 21.24 4.73 -3.15
C PRO A 37 20.81 3.55 -4.04
N THR A 38 21.63 2.50 -4.13
CA THR A 38 21.34 1.28 -4.89
C THR A 38 20.82 0.12 -4.04
N SER A 39 20.71 0.31 -2.72
CA SER A 39 20.21 -0.69 -1.78
C SER A 39 18.75 -1.06 -1.99
N LEU A 40 18.33 -2.20 -1.46
CA LEU A 40 16.96 -2.70 -1.57
C LEU A 40 15.93 -1.70 -1.02
N LEU A 41 16.19 -1.11 0.15
CA LEU A 41 15.28 -0.10 0.74
C LEU A 41 15.20 1.16 -0.13
N ALA A 42 16.29 1.57 -0.77
CA ALA A 42 16.27 2.71 -1.68
C ALA A 42 15.39 2.44 -2.91
N LYS A 43 15.47 1.22 -3.47
CA LYS A 43 14.60 0.78 -4.57
C LYS A 43 13.14 0.71 -4.15
N LEU A 44 12.85 0.13 -2.98
CA LEU A 44 11.49 0.05 -2.45
C LEU A 44 10.89 1.44 -2.24
N ARG A 45 11.64 2.37 -1.66
CA ARG A 45 11.19 3.76 -1.48
C ARG A 45 10.84 4.42 -2.82
N LEU A 46 11.68 4.23 -3.84
CA LEU A 46 11.42 4.80 -5.16
C LEU A 46 10.19 4.18 -5.81
N GLY A 47 10.05 2.85 -5.76
CA GLY A 47 8.87 2.15 -6.26
C GLY A 47 7.59 2.56 -5.54
N LEU A 48 7.63 2.68 -4.21
CA LEU A 48 6.47 3.10 -3.42
C LEU A 48 6.05 4.54 -3.75
N ARG A 49 7.03 5.44 -3.93
CA ARG A 49 6.76 6.82 -4.35
C ARG A 49 6.16 6.91 -5.75
N ALA A 50 6.62 6.07 -6.67
CA ALA A 50 6.02 5.98 -8.00
C ALA A 50 4.56 5.51 -7.92
N ILE A 51 4.28 4.46 -7.14
CA ILE A 51 2.91 3.98 -6.91
C ILE A 51 2.05 5.09 -6.29
N GLU A 52 2.54 5.79 -5.28
CA GLU A 52 1.80 6.90 -4.66
C GLU A 52 1.49 8.01 -5.67
N GLN A 53 2.47 8.38 -6.49
CA GLN A 53 2.28 9.40 -7.53
C GLN A 53 1.29 8.96 -8.61
N GLU A 54 1.37 7.71 -9.05
CA GLU A 54 0.49 7.15 -10.07
C GLU A 54 -0.92 6.89 -9.53
N THR A 55 -1.08 6.55 -8.26
CA THR A 55 -2.39 6.19 -7.68
C THR A 55 -3.04 7.32 -6.89
N GLY A 56 -2.33 8.40 -6.59
CA GLY A 56 -2.84 9.51 -5.76
C GLY A 56 -4.09 10.19 -6.34
N HIS A 57 -4.32 10.08 -7.65
CA HIS A 57 -5.51 10.61 -8.31
C HIS A 57 -6.75 9.70 -8.20
N LEU A 58 -6.59 8.42 -7.83
CA LEU A 58 -7.69 7.46 -7.78
C LEU A 58 -8.69 7.81 -6.67
N THR A 59 -8.21 8.20 -5.48
CA THR A 59 -9.06 8.59 -4.35
C THR A 59 -10.02 9.74 -4.69
N PRO A 60 -9.57 10.91 -5.20
CA PRO A 60 -10.50 11.98 -5.54
C PRO A 60 -11.41 11.61 -6.72
N GLN A 61 -10.96 10.78 -7.66
CA GLN A 61 -11.82 10.30 -8.75
C GLN A 61 -12.92 9.36 -8.24
N ALA A 62 -12.62 8.46 -7.31
CA ALA A 62 -13.61 7.58 -6.69
C ALA A 62 -14.68 8.37 -5.92
N VAL A 63 -14.29 9.41 -5.18
CA VAL A 63 -15.23 10.32 -4.50
C VAL A 63 -16.14 11.02 -5.50
N ARG A 64 -15.57 11.65 -6.54
CA ARG A 64 -16.35 12.35 -7.58
C ARG A 64 -17.30 11.41 -8.32
N LEU A 65 -16.85 10.20 -8.62
CA LEU A 65 -17.69 9.18 -9.26
C LEU A 65 -18.88 8.82 -8.37
N ASN A 66 -18.64 8.59 -7.08
CA ASN A 66 -19.70 8.25 -6.14
C ASN A 66 -20.70 9.40 -5.95
N GLU A 67 -20.23 10.65 -5.91
CA GLU A 67 -21.09 11.84 -5.88
C GLU A 67 -21.97 11.93 -7.14
N GLY A 68 -21.37 11.75 -8.32
CA GLY A 68 -22.10 11.76 -9.58
C GLY A 68 -23.16 10.65 -9.65
N LEU A 69 -22.82 9.44 -9.22
CA LEU A 69 -23.76 8.32 -9.16
C LEU A 69 -24.90 8.58 -8.16
N SER A 70 -24.60 9.20 -7.01
CA SER A 70 -25.62 9.58 -6.02
C SER A 70 -26.58 10.63 -6.57
N GLN A 71 -26.08 11.61 -7.33
CA GLN A 71 -26.92 12.61 -8.00
C GLN A 71 -27.81 11.98 -9.07
N ILE A 72 -27.26 11.06 -9.87
CA ILE A 72 -28.03 10.33 -10.88
C ILE A 72 -29.15 9.52 -10.21
N ALA A 73 -28.84 8.81 -9.13
CA ALA A 73 -29.84 8.04 -8.38
C ALA A 73 -30.98 8.93 -7.85
N GLY A 74 -30.67 10.07 -7.24
CA GLY A 74 -31.68 11.02 -6.77
C GLY A 74 -32.51 11.63 -7.92
N GLY A 75 -31.89 11.91 -9.06
CA GLY A 75 -32.60 12.35 -10.26
C GLY A 75 -33.58 11.30 -10.81
N LEU A 76 -33.17 10.03 -10.83
CA LEU A 76 -34.02 8.90 -11.23
C LEU A 76 -35.23 8.73 -10.31
N GLU A 77 -35.05 8.88 -8.99
CA GLU A 77 -36.15 8.86 -8.02
C GLU A 77 -37.14 10.02 -8.26
N GLY A 78 -36.65 11.21 -8.58
CA GLY A 78 -37.49 12.34 -8.96
C GLY A 78 -38.31 12.08 -10.24
N VAL A 79 -37.71 11.44 -11.24
CA VAL A 79 -38.40 11.04 -12.48
C VAL A 79 -39.49 10.01 -12.18
N ASP A 80 -39.21 9.01 -11.35
CA ASP A 80 -40.18 7.98 -10.94
C ASP A 80 -41.38 8.59 -10.21
N ALA A 81 -41.13 9.49 -9.25
CA ALA A 81 -42.17 10.21 -8.53
C ALA A 81 -43.05 11.06 -9.48
N HIS A 82 -42.43 11.73 -10.45
CA HIS A 82 -43.14 12.54 -11.44
C HIS A 82 -44.00 11.69 -12.39
N LEU A 83 -43.47 10.56 -12.87
CA LEU A 83 -44.21 9.61 -13.71
C LEU A 83 -45.40 9.04 -12.96
N THR A 84 -45.20 8.57 -11.72
CA THR A 84 -46.27 8.06 -10.85
C THR A 84 -47.34 9.11 -10.59
N GLY A 85 -46.95 10.36 -10.32
CA GLY A 85 -47.87 11.48 -10.15
C GLY A 85 -48.71 11.75 -11.40
N THR A 86 -48.06 11.80 -12.57
CA THR A 86 -48.73 12.04 -13.87
C THR A 86 -49.71 10.92 -14.22
N ILE A 87 -49.33 9.65 -14.01
CA ILE A 87 -50.22 8.50 -14.23
C ILE A 87 -51.45 8.60 -13.33
N ASN A 88 -51.27 8.88 -12.04
CA ASN A 88 -52.38 9.02 -11.10
C ASN A 88 -53.32 10.17 -11.47
N ALA A 89 -52.78 11.30 -11.93
CA ALA A 89 -53.57 12.43 -12.39
C ALA A 89 -54.38 12.07 -13.65
N ALA A 90 -53.76 11.42 -14.64
CA ALA A 90 -54.43 10.96 -15.85
C ALA A 90 -55.56 9.95 -15.55
N VAL A 91 -55.32 9.00 -14.64
CA VAL A 91 -56.34 8.04 -14.19
C VAL A 91 -57.53 8.75 -13.53
N ARG A 92 -57.28 9.72 -12.63
CA ARG A 92 -58.36 10.50 -12.01
C ARG A 92 -59.16 11.27 -13.05
N GLN A 93 -58.51 11.94 -14.00
CA GLN A 93 -59.20 12.70 -15.04
C GLN A 93 -60.16 11.83 -15.88
N ARG A 94 -59.76 10.59 -16.18
CA ARG A 94 -60.61 9.62 -16.88
C ARG A 94 -61.84 9.17 -16.07
N LEU A 95 -61.76 9.17 -14.74
CA LEU A 95 -62.88 8.78 -13.87
C LEU A 95 -63.95 9.88 -13.71
N TYR A 96 -63.62 11.13 -14.04
CA TYR A 96 -64.53 12.27 -14.00
C TYR A 96 -65.12 12.65 -15.38
N GLN A 97 -64.77 11.91 -16.43
CA GLN A 97 -65.35 12.00 -17.77
C GLN A 97 -66.29 10.81 -18.01
#